data_AF-A0A345DKS7-F1
#
_entry.id   AF-A0A345DKS7-F1
#
_cell.length_a   1.000
_cell.length_b   1.000
_cell.length_c   1.000
_cell.angle_alpha   90.00
_cell.angle_beta   90.00
_cell.angle_gamma   90.00
#
_symmetry.space_group_name_H-M   'P 1'
#
loop_
_entity.id
_entity.type
_entity.pdbx_description
1 polymer ?
#
loop_
_entity_poly.entity_id
_entity_poly.type
_entity_poly.pdbx_seq_one_letter_code
_entity_poly.pdbx_strand_id
1 'polypeptide(L)'
;MAIDTIYTIAGGAWFQDTLNGVASFLDSRAGDALIAMATAVSVIVGAATYIRTRNIMDLVKWAGFYVLVIAVLIGDKRSVQIIDLSEPARIYQVDNVPAGLAAPASMITRIGAGMAQTYDTIFARPDALTYSKTGMLFGAQLAAGSSDFRFSEPEIQRMFSDYVHNCVVGDIMLNNKYTIGELMNAADPYALIFSRPSPLRGLYDKNRNFLTCEQAATRINTDSGDISGANTSPFLQQILNTLHGFTDQVFGQTNGAQSALFTEMLGDSYNYFHRTSLTSTEIIRKNVIMNGLRSGLESFSALSGDTAGLVNVATQTSMAKNAAVAGDQCVDCG
;
A
#
# COMPACT_ATOMS: atom_id res chain seq x y z
N MET A 1 -0.31 36.64 -13.67
CA MET A 1 -0.96 35.34 -13.94
C MET A 1 -1.39 34.76 -12.61
N ALA A 2 -2.68 34.50 -12.42
CA ALA A 2 -3.15 33.76 -11.25
C ALA A 2 -2.74 32.29 -11.45
N ILE A 3 -2.09 31.71 -10.43
CA ILE A 3 -1.78 30.28 -10.41
C ILE A 3 -2.88 29.62 -9.60
N ASP A 4 -3.65 28.75 -10.25
CA ASP A 4 -4.69 27.97 -9.58
C ASP A 4 -4.06 26.67 -9.04
N THR A 5 -4.41 26.31 -7.81
CA THR A 5 -3.87 25.10 -7.14
C THR A 5 -4.91 23.99 -7.13
N ILE A 6 -4.54 22.83 -7.66
CA ILE A 6 -5.34 21.60 -7.63
C ILE A 6 -4.69 20.64 -6.65
N TYR A 7 -5.49 20.09 -5.74
CA TYR A 7 -5.03 19.09 -4.79
C TYR A 7 -5.45 17.70 -5.26
N THR A 8 -4.54 16.74 -5.19
CA THR A 8 -4.87 15.32 -5.36
C THR A 8 -4.32 14.50 -4.20
N ILE A 9 -5.01 13.42 -3.86
CA ILE A 9 -4.60 12.51 -2.79
C ILE A 9 -3.55 11.53 -3.34
N ALA A 10 -3.62 11.16 -4.62
CA ALA A 10 -2.61 10.35 -5.30
C ALA A 10 -2.66 10.60 -6.82
N GLY A 11 -1.58 10.27 -7.53
CA GLY A 11 -1.55 10.25 -9.00
C GLY A 11 -1.35 11.62 -9.65
N GLY A 12 -0.56 12.51 -9.03
CA GLY A 12 -0.24 13.83 -9.56
C GLY A 12 0.29 13.82 -11.00
N ALA A 13 1.10 12.81 -11.37
CA ALA A 13 1.59 12.62 -12.73
C ALA A 13 0.47 12.35 -13.75
N TRP A 14 -0.51 11.52 -13.39
CA TRP A 14 -1.66 11.24 -14.27
C TRP A 14 -2.55 12.48 -14.48
N PHE A 15 -2.75 13.28 -13.43
CA PHE A 15 -3.44 14.56 -13.54
C PHE A 15 -2.67 15.54 -14.43
N GLN A 16 -1.34 15.57 -14.31
CA GLN A 16 -0.48 16.39 -15.14
C GLN A 16 -0.64 16.01 -16.63
N ASP A 17 -0.50 14.72 -16.96
CA ASP A 17 -0.62 14.22 -18.32
C ASP A 17 -2.00 14.50 -18.91
N THR A 18 -3.06 14.36 -18.10
CA THR A 18 -4.43 14.64 -18.53
C THR A 18 -4.65 16.12 -18.84
N LEU A 19 -4.24 17.02 -17.94
CA LEU A 19 -4.36 18.46 -18.16
C LEU A 19 -3.49 18.94 -19.32
N ASN A 20 -2.29 18.37 -19.48
CA ASN A 20 -1.41 18.66 -20.60
C ASN A 20 -2.00 18.16 -21.93
N GLY A 21 -2.67 17.00 -21.93
CA GLY A 21 -3.44 16.49 -23.06
C GLY A 21 -4.59 17.43 -23.45
N VAL A 22 -5.33 17.95 -22.47
CA VAL A 22 -6.41 18.93 -22.72
C VAL A 22 -5.85 20.24 -23.27
N ALA A 23 -4.79 20.77 -22.65
CA ALA A 23 -4.14 22.01 -23.08
C ALA A 23 -3.61 21.89 -24.51
N SER A 24 -2.93 20.80 -24.84
CA SER A 24 -2.40 20.56 -26.19
C SER A 24 -3.52 20.33 -27.22
N PHE A 25 -4.61 19.66 -26.85
CA PHE A 25 -5.76 19.47 -27.75
C PHE A 25 -6.44 20.80 -28.09
N LEU A 26 -6.67 21.66 -27.09
CA LEU A 26 -7.32 22.96 -27.29
C LEU A 26 -6.44 23.98 -28.01
N ASP A 27 -5.11 23.82 -27.95
CA ASP A 27 -4.16 24.62 -28.74
C ASP A 27 -3.96 24.08 -30.16
N SER A 28 -4.56 22.93 -30.50
CA SER A 28 -4.45 22.31 -31.81
C SER A 28 -5.49 22.83 -32.80
N ARG A 29 -5.20 22.69 -34.10
CA ARG A 29 -6.17 23.00 -35.19
C ARG A 29 -7.48 22.20 -35.07
N ALA A 30 -7.43 21.02 -34.47
CA ALA A 30 -8.62 20.22 -34.23
C ALA A 30 -9.50 20.84 -33.12
N GLY A 31 -8.87 21.40 -32.07
CA GLY A 31 -9.55 22.17 -31.03
C GLY A 31 -10.24 23.40 -31.59
N ASP A 32 -9.52 24.18 -32.41
CA ASP A 32 -10.09 25.36 -33.10
C ASP A 32 -11.28 24.98 -33.99
N ALA A 33 -11.16 23.91 -34.78
CA ALA A 33 -12.24 23.43 -35.64
C ALA A 33 -13.46 22.99 -34.82
N LEU A 34 -13.25 22.33 -33.68
CA LEU A 34 -14.32 21.89 -32.79
C LEU A 34 -15.04 23.09 -32.16
N ILE A 35 -14.30 24.10 -31.70
CA ILE A 35 -14.87 25.35 -31.19
C ILE A 35 -15.67 26.05 -32.30
N ALA A 36 -15.16 26.09 -33.53
CA ALA A 36 -15.86 26.69 -34.67
C ALA A 36 -17.16 25.94 -35.03
N MET A 37 -17.17 24.61 -34.99
CA MET A 37 -18.39 23.81 -35.20
C MET A 37 -19.40 24.03 -34.06
N ALA A 38 -18.94 24.03 -32.81
CA ALA A 38 -19.79 24.29 -31.65
C ALA A 38 -20.40 25.71 -31.69
N THR A 39 -19.61 26.68 -32.16
CA THR A 39 -20.06 28.06 -32.42
C THR A 39 -21.20 28.08 -33.44
N ALA A 40 -21.01 27.41 -34.59
CA ALA A 40 -22.01 27.37 -35.65
C ALA A 40 -23.34 26.76 -35.16
N VAL A 41 -23.27 25.66 -34.41
CA VAL A 41 -24.45 25.02 -33.81
C VAL A 41 -25.12 25.95 -32.80
N SER A 42 -24.34 26.60 -31.92
CA SER A 42 -24.87 27.55 -30.94
C SER A 42 -25.65 28.70 -31.60
N VAL A 43 -25.11 29.26 -32.69
CA VAL A 43 -25.77 30.34 -33.46
C VAL A 43 -27.09 29.86 -34.07
N ILE A 44 -27.14 28.64 -34.61
CA ILE A 44 -28.38 28.06 -35.14
C ILE A 44 -29.43 27.90 -34.05
N VAL A 45 -29.03 27.41 -32.86
CA VAL A 45 -29.94 27.29 -31.70
C VAL A 45 -30.44 28.66 -31.27
N GLY A 46 -29.55 29.65 -31.13
CA GLY A 46 -29.93 31.02 -30.79
C GLY A 46 -30.94 31.63 -31.78
N ALA A 47 -30.71 31.41 -33.08
CA ALA A 47 -31.61 31.85 -34.14
C ALA A 47 -32.97 31.14 -34.08
N ALA A 48 -33.00 29.82 -33.86
CA ALA A 48 -34.24 29.05 -33.73
C ALA A 48 -35.06 29.48 -32.50
N THR A 49 -34.41 29.71 -31.36
CA THR A 49 -35.05 30.21 -30.15
C THR A 49 -35.67 31.59 -30.39
N TYR A 50 -34.94 32.50 -31.04
CA TYR A 50 -35.45 33.83 -31.38
C TYR A 50 -36.66 33.77 -32.33
N ILE A 51 -36.65 32.91 -33.35
CA ILE A 51 -37.79 32.74 -34.27
C ILE A 51 -39.05 32.28 -33.53
N ARG A 52 -38.89 31.42 -32.51
CA ARG A 52 -40.00 30.86 -31.74
C ARG A 52 -40.58 31.85 -30.73
N THR A 53 -39.75 32.55 -29.96
CA THR A 53 -40.24 33.47 -28.91
C THR A 53 -40.43 34.91 -29.41
N ARG A 54 -39.82 35.28 -30.54
CA ARG A 54 -39.78 36.65 -31.11
C ARG A 54 -39.43 37.75 -30.10
N ASN A 55 -38.71 37.37 -29.04
CA ASN A 55 -38.33 38.27 -27.97
C ASN A 55 -36.82 38.56 -28.06
N ILE A 56 -36.47 39.83 -28.23
CA ILE A 56 -35.08 40.30 -28.30
C ILE A 56 -34.32 39.97 -27.01
N MET A 57 -35.02 39.91 -25.86
CA MET A 57 -34.41 39.57 -24.58
C MET A 57 -33.83 38.15 -24.55
N ASP A 58 -34.44 37.20 -25.25
CA ASP A 58 -33.92 35.82 -25.30
C ASP A 58 -32.67 35.72 -26.18
N LEU A 59 -32.58 36.53 -27.23
CA LEU A 59 -31.39 36.64 -28.06
C LEU A 59 -30.21 37.25 -27.27
N VAL A 60 -30.48 38.28 -26.46
CA VAL A 60 -29.48 38.90 -25.58
C VAL A 60 -29.00 37.91 -24.52
N LYS A 61 -29.90 37.13 -23.91
CA LYS A 61 -29.53 36.07 -22.96
C LYS A 61 -28.66 35.00 -23.61
N TRP A 62 -29.02 34.54 -24.81
CA TRP A 62 -28.22 33.57 -25.56
C TRP A 62 -26.83 34.14 -25.89
N ALA A 63 -26.76 35.37 -26.42
CA ALA A 63 -25.49 36.00 -26.77
C ALA A 63 -24.61 36.21 -25.53
N GLY A 64 -25.19 36.67 -24.42
CA GLY A 64 -24.48 36.83 -23.16
C GLY A 64 -23.96 35.50 -22.60
N PHE A 65 -24.78 34.45 -22.63
CA PHE A 65 -24.35 33.11 -22.21
C PHE A 65 -23.24 32.56 -23.10
N TYR A 66 -23.38 32.70 -24.42
CA TYR A 66 -22.41 32.22 -25.39
C TYR A 66 -21.05 32.92 -25.23
N VAL A 67 -21.06 34.26 -25.11
CA VAL A 67 -19.83 35.04 -24.87
C VAL A 67 -19.19 34.66 -23.53
N LEU A 68 -19.99 34.47 -22.47
CA LEU A 68 -19.48 34.03 -21.18
C LEU A 68 -18.77 32.67 -21.31
N VAL A 69 -19.40 31.68 -21.94
CA VAL A 69 -18.83 30.33 -22.08
C VAL A 69 -17.54 30.37 -22.90
N ILE A 70 -17.54 31.01 -24.08
CA ILE A 70 -16.35 30.98 -24.94
C ILE A 70 -15.24 31.88 -24.39
N ALA A 71 -15.54 33.12 -23.96
CA ALA A 71 -14.52 34.06 -23.53
C ALA A 71 -13.94 33.73 -22.15
N VAL A 72 -14.79 33.32 -21.19
CA VAL A 72 -14.36 33.10 -19.81
C VAL A 72 -13.95 31.65 -19.56
N LEU A 73 -14.72 30.66 -20.02
CA LEU A 73 -14.40 29.26 -19.71
C LEU A 73 -13.32 28.69 -20.62
N ILE A 74 -13.28 29.08 -21.90
CA ILE A 74 -12.35 28.51 -22.89
C ILE A 74 -11.22 29.49 -23.23
N GLY A 75 -11.53 30.77 -23.38
CA GLY A 75 -10.58 31.81 -23.83
C GLY A 75 -9.54 32.22 -22.79
N ASP A 76 -9.90 32.25 -21.50
CA ASP A 76 -8.95 32.55 -20.42
C ASP A 76 -8.12 31.30 -20.10
N LYS A 77 -6.81 31.39 -20.30
CA LYS A 77 -5.85 30.30 -20.09
C LYS A 77 -5.07 30.56 -18.81
N ARG A 78 -5.01 29.56 -17.93
CA ARG A 78 -4.38 29.65 -16.61
C ARG A 78 -3.31 28.59 -16.43
N SER A 79 -2.32 28.92 -15.59
CA SER A 79 -1.32 27.97 -15.11
C SER A 79 -1.86 27.29 -13.86
N VAL A 80 -1.78 25.96 -13.85
CA VAL A 80 -2.26 25.12 -12.77
C VAL A 80 -1.08 24.44 -12.10
N GLN A 81 -1.01 24.55 -10.78
CA GLN A 81 -0.10 23.77 -9.95
C GLN A 81 -0.87 22.61 -9.31
N ILE A 82 -0.44 21.38 -9.57
CA ILE A 82 -0.99 20.19 -8.94
C ILE A 82 -0.11 19.85 -7.73
N ILE A 83 -0.72 19.78 -6.56
CA ILE A 83 -0.10 19.35 -5.31
C ILE A 83 -0.61 17.94 -5.01
N ASP A 84 0.29 16.96 -5.05
CA ASP A 84 0.02 15.59 -4.62
C ASP A 84 0.30 15.46 -3.12
N LEU A 85 -0.72 15.14 -2.34
CA LEU A 85 -0.62 15.00 -0.89
C LEU A 85 0.14 13.72 -0.48
N SER A 86 0.21 12.71 -1.35
CA SER A 86 1.05 11.53 -1.15
C SER A 86 2.53 11.84 -1.40
N GLU A 87 2.83 12.77 -2.30
CA GLU A 87 4.20 13.08 -2.76
C GLU A 87 4.52 14.58 -2.71
N PRO A 88 4.62 15.18 -1.50
CA PRO A 88 4.78 16.62 -1.34
C PRO A 88 6.11 17.17 -1.87
N ALA A 89 7.11 16.30 -2.15
CA ALA A 89 8.40 16.69 -2.69
C ALA A 89 8.40 16.91 -4.22
N ARG A 90 7.37 16.44 -4.94
CA ARG A 90 7.24 16.66 -6.39
C ARG A 90 6.27 17.80 -6.67
N ILE A 91 6.70 18.73 -7.54
CA ILE A 91 5.89 19.85 -8.00
C ILE A 91 5.46 19.55 -9.42
N TYR A 92 4.15 19.42 -9.64
CA TYR A 92 3.55 19.23 -10.95
C TYR A 92 2.95 20.55 -11.42
N GLN A 93 3.34 21.02 -12.61
CA GLN A 93 2.80 22.25 -13.18
C GLN A 93 2.38 22.00 -14.63
N VAL A 94 1.22 22.55 -15.01
CA VAL A 94 0.70 22.54 -16.37
C VAL A 94 0.27 23.96 -16.73
N ASP A 95 0.77 24.45 -17.86
CA ASP A 95 0.40 25.76 -18.39
C ASP A 95 -0.71 25.62 -19.45
N ASN A 96 -1.37 26.74 -19.78
CA ASN A 96 -2.36 26.82 -20.88
C ASN A 96 -3.66 26.03 -20.67
N VAL A 97 -4.09 25.82 -19.42
CA VAL A 97 -5.34 25.13 -19.09
C VAL A 97 -6.51 26.13 -19.14
N PRO A 98 -7.65 25.81 -19.76
CA PRO A 98 -8.81 26.70 -19.76
C PRO A 98 -9.34 26.98 -18.36
N ALA A 99 -9.66 28.24 -18.06
CA ALA A 99 -10.16 28.66 -16.76
C ALA A 99 -11.47 27.97 -16.37
N GLY A 100 -12.29 27.59 -17.35
CA GLY A 100 -13.53 26.84 -17.14
C GLY A 100 -13.32 25.44 -16.58
N LEU A 101 -12.13 24.86 -16.75
CA LEU A 101 -11.74 23.60 -16.12
C LEU A 101 -10.95 23.86 -14.83
N ALA A 102 -9.95 24.76 -14.89
CA ALA A 102 -9.03 25.02 -13.79
C ALA A 102 -9.71 25.63 -12.55
N ALA A 103 -10.62 26.59 -12.72
CA ALA A 103 -11.28 27.28 -11.62
C ALA A 103 -12.22 26.37 -10.79
N PRO A 104 -13.17 25.61 -11.39
CA PRO A 104 -13.98 24.69 -10.61
C PRO A 104 -13.16 23.52 -10.05
N ALA A 105 -12.18 23.00 -10.79
CA ALA A 105 -11.33 21.91 -10.31
C ALA A 105 -10.51 22.33 -9.08
N SER A 106 -9.90 23.52 -9.09
CA SER A 106 -9.16 24.05 -7.94
C SER A 106 -10.07 24.27 -6.73
N MET A 107 -11.28 24.81 -6.93
CA MET A 107 -12.22 25.02 -5.83
C MET A 107 -12.67 23.69 -5.19
N ILE A 108 -13.10 22.73 -6.01
CA ILE A 108 -13.59 21.42 -5.55
C ILE A 108 -12.47 20.68 -4.82
N THR A 109 -11.29 20.61 -5.43
CA THR A 109 -10.15 19.88 -4.84
C THR A 109 -9.61 20.53 -3.59
N ARG A 110 -9.63 21.86 -3.47
CA ARG A 110 -9.24 22.56 -2.24
C ARG A 110 -10.21 22.27 -1.10
N ILE A 111 -11.52 22.21 -1.38
CA ILE A 111 -12.52 21.81 -0.38
C ILE A 111 -12.29 20.35 0.02
N GLY A 112 -12.11 19.44 -0.95
CA GLY A 112 -11.86 18.03 -0.70
C GLY A 112 -10.59 17.79 0.12
N ALA A 113 -9.49 18.47 -0.20
CA ALA A 113 -8.26 18.41 0.57
C ALA A 113 -8.43 18.95 2.00
N GLY A 114 -9.16 20.04 2.17
CA GLY A 114 -9.49 20.57 3.49
C GLY A 114 -10.32 19.59 4.32
N MET A 115 -11.30 18.92 3.70
CA MET A 115 -12.09 17.87 4.36
C MET A 115 -11.24 16.66 4.73
N ALA A 116 -10.35 16.21 3.84
CA ALA A 116 -9.43 15.10 4.12
C ALA A 116 -8.49 15.42 5.30
N GLN A 117 -7.88 16.61 5.31
CA GLN A 117 -7.05 17.07 6.42
C GLN A 117 -7.86 17.21 7.73
N THR A 118 -9.12 17.62 7.63
CA THR A 118 -10.02 17.67 8.79
C THR A 118 -10.33 16.27 9.31
N TYR A 119 -10.54 15.31 8.42
CA TYR A 119 -10.72 13.90 8.79
C TYR A 119 -9.48 13.34 9.48
N ASP A 120 -8.28 13.59 8.94
CA ASP A 120 -7.02 13.12 9.51
C ASP A 120 -6.72 13.77 10.88
N THR A 121 -7.11 15.03 11.08
CA THR A 121 -6.95 15.71 12.39
C THR A 121 -7.95 15.24 13.45
N ILE A 122 -9.19 14.92 13.07
CA ILE A 122 -10.20 14.39 13.99
C ILE A 122 -9.88 12.93 14.34
N PHE A 123 -9.49 12.13 13.36
CA PHE A 123 -9.10 10.75 13.52
C PHE A 123 -7.58 10.64 13.49
N ALA A 124 -6.91 11.21 14.49
CA ALA A 124 -5.46 11.14 14.63
C ALA A 124 -5.00 9.67 14.58
N ARG A 125 -4.56 9.23 13.40
CA ARG A 125 -3.96 7.93 13.15
C ARG A 125 -2.46 8.13 12.89
N PRO A 126 -1.63 7.10 13.10
CA PRO A 126 -0.24 7.15 12.68
C PRO A 126 -0.13 7.49 11.19
N ASP A 127 0.97 8.12 10.78
CA ASP A 127 1.17 8.62 9.40
C ASP A 127 1.02 7.52 8.33
N ALA A 128 1.25 6.27 8.70
CA ALA A 128 1.06 5.07 7.88
C ALA A 128 -0.39 4.75 7.51
N LEU A 129 -1.34 5.30 8.27
CA LEU A 129 -2.78 5.06 8.18
C LEU A 129 -3.56 6.33 7.82
N THR A 130 -2.85 7.45 7.64
CA THR A 130 -3.41 8.75 7.25
C THR A 130 -4.05 8.64 5.87
N TYR A 131 -5.32 9.03 5.77
CA TYR A 131 -6.11 8.88 4.56
C TYR A 131 -5.51 9.69 3.41
N SER A 132 -4.93 10.87 3.71
CA SER A 132 -4.34 11.75 2.70
C SER A 132 -2.98 11.32 2.14
N LYS A 133 -2.28 10.36 2.78
CA LYS A 133 -0.90 9.98 2.41
C LYS A 133 -0.76 8.57 1.87
N THR A 134 -1.42 7.60 2.49
CA THR A 134 -1.26 6.17 2.16
C THR A 134 -2.60 5.45 1.99
N GLY A 135 -3.65 5.95 2.65
CA GLY A 135 -4.97 5.33 2.69
C GLY A 135 -5.06 4.17 3.70
N MET A 136 -6.23 3.98 4.33
CA MET A 136 -6.42 2.95 5.35
C MET A 136 -6.18 1.51 4.84
N LEU A 137 -6.43 1.26 3.55
CA LEU A 137 -6.24 -0.05 2.93
C LEU A 137 -4.76 -0.46 2.87
N PHE A 138 -3.85 0.51 2.68
CA PHE A 138 -2.42 0.24 2.65
C PHE A 138 -1.94 -0.31 4.00
N GLY A 139 -2.30 0.35 5.11
CA GLY A 139 -1.93 -0.12 6.44
C GLY A 139 -2.53 -1.50 6.77
N ALA A 140 -3.79 -1.75 6.38
CA ALA A 140 -4.43 -3.05 6.57
C ALA A 140 -3.72 -4.16 5.79
N GLN A 141 -3.39 -3.90 4.52
CA GLN A 141 -2.69 -4.85 3.67
C GLN A 141 -1.23 -5.05 4.08
N LEU A 142 -0.58 -4.03 4.63
CA LEU A 142 0.75 -4.12 5.20
C LEU A 142 0.77 -4.96 6.48
N ALA A 143 -0.22 -4.76 7.37
CA ALA A 143 -0.39 -5.57 8.56
C ALA A 143 -0.74 -7.03 8.22
N ALA A 144 -1.68 -7.25 7.29
CA ALA A 144 -2.04 -8.60 6.83
C ALA A 144 -0.87 -9.29 6.12
N GLY A 145 -0.19 -8.58 5.21
CA GLY A 145 0.99 -9.03 4.49
C GLY A 145 2.17 -9.33 5.41
N SER A 146 2.24 -8.69 6.58
CA SER A 146 3.27 -9.00 7.57
C SER A 146 3.27 -10.46 8.02
N SER A 147 2.10 -11.11 8.03
CA SER A 147 1.99 -12.52 8.40
C SER A 147 2.62 -13.48 7.38
N ASP A 148 2.88 -13.01 6.15
CA ASP A 148 3.44 -13.77 5.03
C ASP A 148 4.95 -13.55 4.84
N PHE A 149 5.58 -12.83 5.76
CA PHE A 149 7.02 -12.61 5.74
C PHE A 149 7.78 -13.93 5.81
N ARG A 150 8.81 -14.06 4.97
CA ARG A 150 9.67 -15.24 4.87
C ARG A 150 11.12 -14.78 4.95
N PHE A 151 12.01 -15.72 5.26
CA PHE A 151 13.44 -15.52 5.12
C PHE A 151 13.77 -15.08 3.69
N SER A 152 14.54 -14.00 3.55
CA SER A 152 14.98 -13.52 2.24
C SER A 152 15.96 -14.50 1.61
N GLU A 153 16.77 -15.18 2.45
CA GLU A 153 17.78 -16.13 2.02
C GLU A 153 17.20 -17.56 1.94
N PRO A 154 17.16 -18.18 0.75
CA PRO A 154 16.57 -19.52 0.58
C PRO A 154 17.35 -20.61 1.33
N GLU A 155 18.65 -20.42 1.54
CA GLU A 155 19.49 -21.34 2.31
C GLU A 155 19.08 -21.38 3.78
N ILE A 156 18.89 -20.20 4.39
CA ILE A 156 18.41 -20.09 5.77
C ILE A 156 16.99 -20.61 5.89
N GLN A 157 16.12 -20.35 4.90
CA GLN A 157 14.76 -20.89 4.91
C GLN A 157 14.75 -22.42 5.00
N ARG A 158 15.59 -23.09 4.19
CA ARG A 158 15.71 -24.55 4.21
C ARG A 158 16.28 -25.04 5.54
N MET A 159 17.36 -24.42 6.00
CA MET A 159 17.98 -24.76 7.29
C MET A 159 17.01 -24.61 8.46
N PHE A 160 16.16 -23.57 8.43
CA PHE A 160 15.13 -23.35 9.43
C PHE A 160 14.05 -24.44 9.37
N SER A 161 13.59 -24.86 8.18
CA SER A 161 12.66 -26.00 8.06
C SER A 161 13.26 -27.28 8.66
N ASP A 162 14.53 -27.56 8.37
CA ASP A 162 15.25 -28.71 8.93
C ASP A 162 15.42 -28.60 10.46
N TYR A 163 15.59 -27.38 10.98
CA TYR A 163 15.63 -27.09 12.41
C TYR A 163 14.28 -27.34 13.08
N VAL A 164 13.17 -26.89 12.46
CA VAL A 164 11.82 -27.14 12.97
C VAL A 164 11.55 -28.63 13.05
N HIS A 165 11.88 -29.38 12.00
CA HIS A 165 11.69 -30.82 11.93
C HIS A 165 12.49 -31.57 13.00
N ASN A 166 13.80 -31.34 13.07
CA ASN A 166 14.68 -32.17 13.88
C ASN A 166 14.79 -31.68 15.34
N CYS A 167 14.68 -30.37 15.56
CA CYS A 167 14.90 -29.73 16.86
C CYS A 167 13.58 -29.35 17.52
N VAL A 168 12.70 -28.59 16.86
CA VAL A 168 11.47 -28.06 17.48
C VAL A 168 10.42 -29.15 17.69
N VAL A 169 10.06 -29.91 16.65
CA VAL A 169 9.14 -31.05 16.78
C VAL A 169 9.73 -32.10 17.72
N GLY A 170 11.04 -32.29 17.65
CA GLY A 170 11.78 -33.14 18.56
C GLY A 170 11.60 -32.74 20.03
N ASP A 171 11.72 -31.45 20.34
CA ASP A 171 11.57 -30.92 21.69
C ASP A 171 10.11 -30.94 22.18
N ILE A 172 9.14 -30.81 21.27
CA ILE A 172 7.72 -30.95 21.57
C ILE A 172 7.39 -32.41 21.90
N MET A 173 7.74 -33.35 21.03
CA MET A 173 7.28 -34.75 21.14
C MET A 173 8.06 -35.58 22.17
N LEU A 174 9.36 -35.32 22.35
CA LEU A 174 10.22 -36.17 23.17
C LEU A 174 10.61 -35.53 24.51
N ASN A 175 10.79 -34.20 24.53
CA ASN A 175 11.21 -33.49 25.74
C ASN A 175 10.05 -32.74 26.41
N ASN A 176 8.87 -32.64 25.77
CA ASN A 176 7.70 -31.88 26.24
C ASN A 176 8.06 -30.48 26.75
N LYS A 177 9.00 -29.78 26.08
CA LYS A 177 9.46 -28.45 26.54
C LYS A 177 8.40 -27.36 26.37
N TYR A 178 7.59 -27.48 25.32
CA TYR A 178 6.49 -26.59 24.98
C TYR A 178 5.55 -27.31 24.00
N THR A 179 4.33 -26.84 23.88
CA THR A 179 3.34 -27.34 22.91
C THR A 179 3.28 -26.46 21.66
N ILE A 180 2.69 -26.98 20.57
CA ILE A 180 2.42 -26.17 19.36
C ILE A 180 1.52 -24.97 19.72
N GLY A 181 0.52 -25.16 20.61
CA GLY A 181 -0.37 -24.10 21.04
C GLY A 181 0.35 -22.98 21.80
N GLU A 182 1.28 -23.33 22.70
CA GLU A 182 2.11 -22.35 23.40
C GLU A 182 3.07 -21.63 22.47
N LEU A 183 3.67 -22.36 21.51
CA LEU A 183 4.58 -21.78 20.54
C LEU A 183 3.87 -20.78 19.62
N MET A 184 2.65 -21.10 19.17
CA MET A 184 1.89 -20.25 18.25
C MET A 184 1.27 -19.01 18.92
N ASN A 185 1.04 -19.07 20.24
CA ASN A 185 0.52 -17.96 21.04
C ASN A 185 1.61 -17.22 21.83
N ALA A 186 2.87 -17.64 21.73
CA ALA A 186 3.97 -17.00 22.43
C ALA A 186 4.14 -15.54 22.00
N ALA A 187 4.42 -14.68 22.97
CA ALA A 187 4.79 -13.29 22.71
C ALA A 187 6.03 -13.21 21.81
N ASP A 188 7.02 -14.06 22.11
CA ASP A 188 8.25 -14.24 21.35
C ASP A 188 8.54 -15.75 21.10
N PRO A 189 8.06 -16.30 19.97
CA PRO A 189 8.32 -17.69 19.59
C PRO A 189 9.80 -17.92 19.27
N TYR A 190 10.52 -16.88 18.87
CA TYR A 190 11.94 -16.94 18.56
C TYR A 190 12.76 -17.20 19.84
N ALA A 191 12.52 -16.44 20.91
CA ALA A 191 13.19 -16.70 22.19
C ALA A 191 12.88 -18.10 22.73
N LEU A 192 11.66 -18.61 22.53
CA LEU A 192 11.27 -19.93 23.02
C LEU A 192 12.07 -21.06 22.36
N ILE A 193 12.14 -21.07 21.01
CA ILE A 193 12.84 -22.13 20.25
C ILE A 193 14.37 -22.06 20.33
N PHE A 194 14.93 -20.89 20.66
CA PHE A 194 16.38 -20.67 20.72
C PHE A 194 16.95 -20.58 22.14
N SER A 195 16.12 -20.56 23.19
CA SER A 195 16.59 -20.45 24.58
C SER A 195 17.38 -21.67 25.06
N ARG A 196 16.95 -22.89 24.71
CA ARG A 196 17.56 -24.16 25.15
C ARG A 196 17.54 -25.23 24.05
N PRO A 197 18.22 -25.01 22.90
CA PRO A 197 18.33 -26.02 21.86
C PRO A 197 19.04 -27.27 22.36
N SER A 198 18.68 -28.45 21.83
CA SER A 198 19.29 -29.72 22.24
C SER A 198 20.72 -29.84 21.69
N PRO A 199 21.73 -30.15 22.52
CA PRO A 199 23.11 -30.34 22.06
C PRO A 199 23.34 -31.69 21.35
N LEU A 200 22.39 -32.63 21.48
CA LEU A 200 22.50 -33.98 20.93
C LEU A 200 21.77 -34.15 19.59
N ARG A 201 20.74 -33.35 19.35
CA ARG A 201 19.99 -33.36 18.10
C ARG A 201 20.66 -32.41 17.12
N GLY A 202 20.50 -32.68 15.84
CA GLY A 202 21.13 -31.88 14.81
C GLY A 202 20.46 -32.04 13.47
N LEU A 203 20.97 -31.30 12.51
CA LEU A 203 20.53 -31.25 11.14
C LEU A 203 21.73 -31.26 10.21
N TYR A 204 21.50 -31.65 8.97
CA TYR A 204 22.54 -31.68 7.95
C TYR A 204 22.48 -30.41 7.12
N ASP A 205 23.62 -29.73 7.07
CA ASP A 205 23.80 -28.61 6.16
C ASP A 205 23.79 -29.09 4.68
N LYS A 206 23.72 -28.18 3.72
CA LYS A 206 23.78 -28.43 2.27
C LYS A 206 25.00 -29.28 1.88
N ASN A 207 26.10 -29.13 2.61
CA ASN A 207 27.34 -29.87 2.44
C ASN A 207 27.36 -31.25 3.14
N ARG A 208 26.23 -31.70 3.70
CA ARG A 208 26.08 -32.90 4.54
C ARG A 208 26.92 -32.90 5.82
N ASN A 209 27.30 -31.71 6.28
CA ASN A 209 27.93 -31.55 7.58
C ASN A 209 26.86 -31.63 8.67
N PHE A 210 27.11 -32.44 9.70
CA PHE A 210 26.23 -32.49 10.86
C PHE A 210 26.43 -31.25 11.72
N LEU A 211 25.34 -30.52 11.96
CA LEU A 211 25.28 -29.38 12.86
C LEU A 211 24.35 -29.72 14.01
N THR A 212 24.78 -29.49 15.25
CA THR A 212 23.86 -29.62 16.39
C THR A 212 22.79 -28.53 16.33
N CYS A 213 21.64 -28.74 16.99
CA CYS A 213 20.59 -27.72 17.06
C CYS A 213 21.12 -26.42 17.70
N GLU A 214 22.06 -26.51 18.64
CA GLU A 214 22.73 -25.34 19.23
C GLU A 214 23.57 -24.56 18.22
N GLN A 215 24.32 -25.27 17.38
CA GLN A 215 25.11 -24.65 16.31
C GLN A 215 24.21 -24.07 15.21
N ALA A 216 23.17 -24.79 14.82
CA ALA A 216 22.20 -24.33 13.83
C ALA A 216 21.43 -23.10 14.32
N ALA A 217 21.04 -23.07 15.59
CA ALA A 217 20.41 -21.90 16.23
C ALA A 217 21.29 -20.65 16.14
N THR A 218 22.57 -20.80 16.49
CA THR A 218 23.55 -19.71 16.40
C THR A 218 23.73 -19.25 14.97
N ARG A 219 23.78 -20.19 14.02
CA ARG A 219 23.99 -19.89 12.60
C ARG A 219 22.78 -19.19 11.98
N ILE A 220 21.57 -19.67 12.26
CA ILE A 220 20.32 -19.01 11.83
C ILE A 220 20.26 -17.58 12.37
N ASN A 221 20.68 -17.35 13.62
CA ASN A 221 20.68 -16.02 14.22
C ASN A 221 21.70 -15.07 13.58
N THR A 222 22.91 -15.57 13.28
CA THR A 222 24.03 -14.74 12.83
C THR A 222 24.01 -14.51 11.32
N ASP A 223 23.62 -15.52 10.54
CA ASP A 223 23.67 -15.49 9.07
C ASP A 223 22.40 -14.87 8.47
N SER A 224 21.33 -14.68 9.25
CA SER A 224 20.11 -14.02 8.75
C SER A 224 20.11 -12.52 9.00
N GLY A 225 20.26 -11.74 7.93
CA GLY A 225 20.08 -10.28 7.94
C GLY A 225 18.69 -9.85 8.41
N ASP A 226 17.68 -10.71 8.18
CA ASP A 226 16.27 -10.48 8.53
C ASP A 226 16.01 -10.49 10.04
N ILE A 227 16.67 -11.40 10.78
CA ILE A 227 16.49 -11.55 12.23
C ILE A 227 17.37 -10.57 12.98
N SER A 228 18.62 -10.41 12.52
CA SER A 228 19.61 -9.51 13.13
C SER A 228 19.29 -8.03 12.90
N GLY A 229 18.44 -7.70 11.93
CA GLY A 229 18.15 -6.32 11.54
C GLY A 229 19.33 -5.63 10.84
N ALA A 230 20.39 -6.38 10.50
CA ALA A 230 21.60 -5.84 9.91
C ALA A 230 21.39 -5.37 8.46
N ASN A 231 20.49 -6.02 7.71
CA ASN A 231 20.15 -5.65 6.33
C ASN A 231 18.69 -5.98 6.02
N THR A 232 17.81 -4.99 6.06
CA THR A 232 16.38 -5.12 5.71
C THR A 232 16.08 -4.85 4.24
N SER A 233 17.07 -4.48 3.44
CA SER A 233 16.91 -4.20 2.01
C SER A 233 16.46 -5.38 1.13
N PRO A 234 16.98 -6.62 1.27
CA PRO A 234 16.48 -7.74 0.47
C PRO A 234 15.04 -8.08 0.83
N PHE A 235 14.70 -7.93 2.10
CA PHE A 235 13.36 -8.12 2.63
C PHE A 235 12.37 -7.05 2.11
N LEU A 236 12.78 -5.78 2.09
CA LEU A 236 12.02 -4.71 1.45
C LEU A 236 11.73 -5.05 -0.02
N GLN A 237 12.75 -5.51 -0.77
CA GLN A 237 12.58 -5.85 -2.18
C GLN A 237 11.60 -7.01 -2.37
N GLN A 238 11.65 -8.03 -1.50
CA GLN A 238 10.70 -9.14 -1.53
C GLN A 238 9.26 -8.68 -1.30
N ILE A 239 9.06 -7.72 -0.39
CA ILE A 239 7.74 -7.16 -0.10
C ILE A 239 7.26 -6.24 -1.22
N LEU A 240 8.13 -5.36 -1.73
CA LEU A 240 7.82 -4.51 -2.88
C LEU A 240 7.43 -5.36 -4.10
N ASN A 241 8.07 -6.50 -4.31
CA ASN A 241 7.68 -7.44 -5.37
C ASN A 241 6.31 -8.09 -5.11
N THR A 242 5.95 -8.32 -3.85
CA THR A 242 4.67 -8.94 -3.46
C THR A 242 3.51 -7.93 -3.44
N LEU A 243 3.82 -6.66 -3.14
CA LEU A 243 2.87 -5.55 -3.02
C LEU A 243 2.94 -4.57 -4.20
N HIS A 244 3.61 -4.95 -5.30
CA HIS A 244 4.04 -4.09 -6.40
C HIS A 244 2.95 -3.15 -6.96
N GLY A 245 1.68 -3.56 -6.95
CA GLY A 245 0.57 -2.72 -7.41
C GLY A 245 0.18 -1.59 -6.45
N PHE A 246 0.40 -1.76 -5.15
CA PHE A 246 0.06 -0.78 -4.10
C PHE A 246 1.28 0.03 -3.65
N THR A 247 2.48 -0.56 -3.67
CA THR A 247 3.70 0.11 -3.21
C THR A 247 4.16 1.21 -4.16
N ASP A 248 3.99 1.05 -5.47
CA ASP A 248 4.34 2.10 -6.44
C ASP A 248 3.44 3.34 -6.31
N GLN A 249 2.20 3.16 -5.83
CA GLN A 249 1.25 4.25 -5.56
C GLN A 249 1.52 4.97 -4.24
N VAL A 250 2.13 4.29 -3.27
CA VAL A 250 2.30 4.81 -1.89
C VAL A 250 3.72 5.31 -1.63
N PHE A 251 4.74 4.65 -2.18
CA PHE A 251 6.14 5.02 -1.98
C PHE A 251 6.71 5.88 -3.12
N GLY A 252 6.04 5.88 -4.28
CA GLY A 252 6.51 6.50 -5.52
C GLY A 252 7.92 6.04 -5.94
N GLN A 253 8.44 6.59 -7.05
CA GLN A 253 9.86 6.53 -7.35
C GLN A 253 10.63 7.48 -6.41
N THR A 254 10.96 7.02 -5.20
CA THR A 254 11.82 7.74 -4.26
C THR A 254 13.20 7.10 -4.21
N ASN A 255 14.23 7.91 -4.43
CA ASN A 255 15.64 7.53 -4.52
C ASN A 255 16.19 7.08 -3.15
N GLY A 256 15.93 5.84 -2.74
CA GLY A 256 16.62 5.17 -1.62
C GLY A 256 16.10 5.41 -0.20
N ALA A 257 15.08 6.26 -0.01
CA ALA A 257 14.42 6.49 1.30
C ALA A 257 13.28 5.50 1.62
N GLN A 258 13.01 4.56 0.71
CA GLN A 258 11.88 3.62 0.80
C GLN A 258 11.97 2.68 2.01
N SER A 259 13.18 2.30 2.43
CA SER A 259 13.36 1.38 3.55
C SER A 259 13.00 2.00 4.91
N ALA A 260 13.37 3.25 5.14
CA ALA A 260 13.05 3.96 6.38
C ALA A 260 11.54 4.22 6.50
N LEU A 261 10.94 4.75 5.43
CA LEU A 261 9.51 5.02 5.38
C LEU A 261 8.69 3.73 5.50
N PHE A 262 9.10 2.65 4.83
CA PHE A 262 8.46 1.35 4.96
C PHE A 262 8.54 0.80 6.38
N THR A 263 9.71 0.92 7.01
CA THR A 263 9.93 0.44 8.38
C THR A 263 8.98 1.16 9.33
N GLU A 264 8.89 2.49 9.25
CA GLU A 264 7.94 3.29 10.03
C GLU A 264 6.49 2.88 9.75
N MET A 265 6.11 2.79 8.47
CA MET A 265 4.75 2.44 8.09
C MET A 265 4.31 1.05 8.53
N LEU A 266 5.22 0.07 8.46
CA LEU A 266 4.99 -1.29 8.93
C LEU A 266 4.78 -1.32 10.43
N GLY A 267 5.64 -0.62 11.19
CA GLY A 267 5.54 -0.53 12.64
C GLY A 267 4.20 0.06 13.07
N ASP A 268 3.86 1.22 12.52
CA ASP A 268 2.61 1.92 12.79
C ASP A 268 1.37 1.09 12.44
N SER A 269 1.34 0.51 11.24
CA SER A 269 0.19 -0.27 10.78
C SER A 269 0.00 -1.54 11.61
N TYR A 270 1.08 -2.30 11.84
CA TYR A 270 1.02 -3.52 12.63
C TYR A 270 0.59 -3.24 14.08
N ASN A 271 1.18 -2.22 14.70
CA ASN A 271 0.86 -1.84 16.07
C ASN A 271 -0.59 -1.37 16.21
N TYR A 272 -1.12 -0.65 15.22
CA TYR A 272 -2.52 -0.24 15.17
C TYR A 272 -3.49 -1.43 15.14
N PHE A 273 -3.29 -2.38 14.21
CA PHE A 273 -4.20 -3.51 14.03
C PHE A 273 -4.05 -4.60 15.10
N HIS A 274 -2.81 -4.88 15.53
CA HIS A 274 -2.54 -5.92 16.52
C HIS A 274 -2.52 -5.40 17.97
N ARG A 275 -2.67 -4.08 18.18
CA ARG A 275 -2.57 -3.43 19.51
C ARG A 275 -1.29 -3.84 20.25
N THR A 276 -0.18 -3.85 19.51
CA THR A 276 1.16 -4.15 20.05
C THR A 276 2.04 -2.91 20.00
N SER A 277 3.21 -2.96 20.61
CA SER A 277 4.20 -1.88 20.61
C SER A 277 5.57 -2.39 20.15
N LEU A 278 5.58 -3.17 19.07
CA LEU A 278 6.80 -3.79 18.54
C LEU A 278 7.46 -2.85 17.54
N THR A 279 8.78 -2.86 17.53
CA THR A 279 9.57 -2.26 16.45
C THR A 279 9.40 -3.08 15.18
N SER A 280 9.57 -2.46 14.02
CA SER A 280 9.40 -3.12 12.74
C SER A 280 10.37 -4.31 12.56
N THR A 281 11.58 -4.24 13.13
CA THR A 281 12.50 -5.38 13.18
C THR A 281 11.97 -6.53 14.02
N GLU A 282 11.33 -6.26 15.16
CA GLU A 282 10.68 -7.30 15.98
C GLU A 282 9.45 -7.89 15.27
N ILE A 283 8.68 -7.08 14.57
CA ILE A 283 7.53 -7.52 13.75
C ILE A 283 8.01 -8.45 12.63
N ILE A 284 9.06 -8.06 11.91
CA ILE A 284 9.67 -8.87 10.84
C ILE A 284 10.18 -10.19 11.44
N ARG A 285 11.00 -10.14 12.49
CA ARG A 285 11.55 -11.32 13.15
C ARG A 285 10.44 -12.28 13.59
N LYS A 286 9.43 -11.77 14.29
CA LYS A 286 8.31 -12.57 14.78
C LYS A 286 7.57 -13.26 13.65
N ASN A 287 7.18 -12.52 12.61
CA ASN A 287 6.39 -13.09 11.54
C ASN A 287 7.19 -14.03 10.63
N VAL A 288 8.46 -13.72 10.33
CA VAL A 288 9.36 -14.61 9.58
C VAL A 288 9.51 -15.95 10.29
N ILE A 289 9.72 -15.93 11.61
CA ILE A 289 9.84 -17.14 12.43
C ILE A 289 8.51 -17.90 12.50
N MET A 290 7.39 -17.21 12.71
CA MET A 290 6.07 -17.83 12.75
C MET A 290 5.69 -18.48 11.42
N ASN A 291 5.98 -17.83 10.29
CA ASN A 291 5.72 -18.37 8.98
C ASN A 291 6.67 -19.54 8.66
N GLY A 292 7.95 -19.43 9.03
CA GLY A 292 8.91 -20.52 8.94
C GLY A 292 8.48 -21.74 9.77
N LEU A 293 7.93 -21.52 10.97
CA LEU A 293 7.43 -22.58 11.84
C LEU A 293 6.22 -23.29 11.22
N ARG A 294 5.25 -22.53 10.70
CA ARG A 294 4.12 -23.10 9.96
C ARG A 294 4.59 -23.94 8.77
N SER A 295 5.48 -23.39 7.95
CA SER A 295 6.02 -24.10 6.78
C SER A 295 6.81 -25.36 7.16
N GLY A 296 7.58 -25.31 8.26
CA GLY A 296 8.32 -26.47 8.79
C GLY A 296 7.40 -27.54 9.41
N LEU A 297 6.31 -27.14 10.05
CA LEU A 297 5.30 -28.08 10.59
C LEU A 297 4.48 -28.70 9.46
N GLU A 298 4.09 -27.92 8.44
CA GLU A 298 3.44 -28.40 7.24
C GLU A 298 4.33 -29.41 6.50
N SER A 299 5.62 -29.12 6.33
CA SER A 299 6.55 -30.05 5.70
C SER A 299 6.74 -31.33 6.52
N PHE A 300 6.81 -31.24 7.85
CA PHE A 300 6.84 -32.40 8.74
C PHE A 300 5.58 -33.26 8.63
N SER A 301 4.40 -32.63 8.62
CA SER A 301 3.11 -33.30 8.46
C SER A 301 3.00 -34.01 7.11
N ALA A 302 3.51 -33.40 6.04
CA ALA A 302 3.58 -34.01 4.70
C ALA A 302 4.49 -35.26 4.69
N LEU A 303 5.65 -35.19 5.34
CA LEU A 303 6.60 -36.31 5.44
C LEU A 303 6.09 -37.44 6.35
N SER A 304 5.30 -37.08 7.37
CA SER A 304 4.76 -38.02 8.36
C SER A 304 3.46 -38.70 7.92
N GLY A 305 2.91 -38.32 6.75
CA GLY A 305 1.66 -38.87 6.23
C GLY A 305 0.40 -38.37 6.95
N ASP A 306 0.49 -37.29 7.72
CA ASP A 306 -0.64 -36.67 8.42
C ASP A 306 -1.33 -35.61 7.55
N THR A 307 -1.85 -36.03 6.41
CA THR A 307 -2.50 -35.13 5.43
C THR A 307 -3.74 -34.42 6.02
N ALA A 308 -4.37 -34.99 7.05
CA ALA A 308 -5.53 -34.42 7.72
C ALA A 308 -5.16 -33.23 8.63
N GLY A 309 -4.06 -33.34 9.39
CA GLY A 309 -3.52 -32.22 10.17
C GLY A 309 -3.11 -31.04 9.29
N LEU A 310 -2.49 -31.33 8.14
CA LEU A 310 -2.09 -30.35 7.13
C LEU A 310 -3.26 -29.54 6.56
N VAL A 311 -4.35 -30.23 6.18
CA VAL A 311 -5.56 -29.56 5.66
C VAL A 311 -6.21 -28.70 6.75
N ASN A 312 -6.22 -29.16 8.00
CA ASN A 312 -6.77 -28.39 9.11
C ASN A 312 -5.95 -27.13 9.41
N VAL A 313 -4.61 -27.24 9.40
CA VAL A 313 -3.71 -26.08 9.57
C VAL A 313 -3.86 -25.09 8.42
N ALA A 314 -3.88 -25.56 7.17
CA ALA A 314 -4.10 -24.71 5.98
C ALA A 314 -5.48 -24.03 5.97
N THR A 315 -6.51 -24.74 6.46
CA THR A 315 -7.85 -24.18 6.63
C THR A 315 -7.88 -23.13 7.74
N GLN A 316 -7.19 -23.36 8.85
CA GLN A 316 -7.15 -22.41 9.96
C GLN A 316 -6.33 -21.15 9.62
N THR A 317 -5.23 -21.28 8.88
CA THR A 317 -4.47 -20.12 8.39
C THR A 317 -5.27 -19.33 7.35
N SER A 318 -5.95 -19.99 6.41
CA SER A 318 -6.82 -19.28 5.46
C SER A 318 -8.00 -18.60 6.14
N MET A 319 -8.63 -19.23 7.14
CA MET A 319 -9.67 -18.59 7.96
C MET A 319 -9.14 -17.39 8.76
N ALA A 320 -7.95 -17.48 9.36
CA ALA A 320 -7.34 -16.38 10.10
C ALA A 320 -6.99 -15.19 9.19
N LYS A 321 -6.49 -15.46 7.97
CA LYS A 321 -6.23 -14.44 6.96
C LYS A 321 -7.53 -13.79 6.47
N ASN A 322 -8.56 -14.60 6.19
CA ASN A 322 -9.87 -14.09 5.78
C ASN A 322 -10.54 -13.28 6.88
N ALA A 323 -10.35 -13.64 8.16
CA ALA A 323 -10.86 -12.87 9.31
C ALA A 323 -10.12 -11.53 9.48
N ALA A 324 -8.82 -11.45 9.18
CA ALA A 324 -8.09 -10.19 9.19
C ALA A 324 -8.55 -9.24 8.06
N VAL A 325 -8.96 -9.79 6.91
CA VAL A 325 -9.53 -9.02 5.78
C VAL A 325 -11.01 -8.69 6.03
N ALA A 326 -11.77 -9.58 6.67
CA ALA A 326 -13.19 -9.39 6.99
C ALA A 326 -13.44 -8.58 8.28
N GLY A 327 -12.40 -8.27 9.04
CA GLY A 327 -12.47 -7.35 10.19
C GLY A 327 -12.98 -5.95 9.84
N ASP A 328 -13.01 -5.60 8.55
CA ASP A 328 -13.63 -4.39 8.01
C ASP A 328 -15.18 -4.43 7.99
N GLN A 329 -15.83 -5.55 8.30
CA GLN A 329 -17.31 -5.65 8.35
C GLN A 329 -17.93 -5.61 9.75
N CYS A 330 -17.13 -5.57 10.83
CA CYS A 330 -17.64 -5.57 12.21
C CYS A 330 -17.16 -4.37 13.04
N VAL A 331 -17.28 -3.15 12.50
CA VAL A 331 -17.10 -1.90 13.27
C VAL A 331 -18.43 -1.33 13.80
N ASP A 332 -19.58 -1.94 13.46
CA ASP A 332 -20.90 -1.57 14.02
C ASP A 332 -21.53 -2.73 14.83
N CYS A 333 -20.91 -3.11 15.93
CA CYS A 333 -21.60 -3.81 17.02
C CYS A 333 -21.40 -3.02 18.32
N GLY A 334 -22.13 -1.90 18.40
CA GLY A 334 -22.36 -1.10 19.59
C GLY A 334 -23.69 -0.37 19.44
#